data_AF-A0A453LU74-F1
#
_entry.id   AF-A0A453LU74-F1
#
_cell.length_a   1.000
_cell.length_b   1.000
_cell.length_c   1.000
_cell.angle_alpha   90.00
_cell.angle_beta   90.00
_cell.angle_gamma   90.00
#
_symmetry.space_group_name_H-M   'P 1'
#
loop_
_entity.id
_entity.type
_entity.pdbx_description
1 polymer ?
#
loop_
_entity_poly.entity_id
_entity_poly.type
_entity_poly.pdbx_seq_one_letter_code
_entity_poly.pdbx_strand_id
1 'polypeptide(L)'
;MFDGFLLFTQGRGYPDIPTRRFLRYLVEQLHLPAYCLVDSDPYGFDILATYKFGSMQLAYDANVLRVPEIRWLGVFTSDFEEYCLPDCCQLQLSSEDRRKLEGILTRCYLHKEAPEWRLKLEAMLEMGVKFEIEALSASSISFLSQEYIPQQI
;
A
#
# COMPACT_ATOMS: atom_id res chain seq x y z
N MET A 1 8.09 -25.76 10.14
CA MET A 1 8.48 -24.70 9.21
C MET A 1 7.57 -23.55 9.54
N PHE A 2 8.08 -22.46 10.12
CA PHE A 2 7.24 -21.29 10.36
C PHE A 2 7.12 -20.58 9.01
N ASP A 3 6.03 -20.81 8.30
CA ASP A 3 5.64 -19.99 7.15
C ASP A 3 5.10 -18.65 7.68
N GLY A 4 6.02 -17.85 8.23
CA GLY A 4 5.71 -16.53 8.76
C GLY A 4 5.87 -15.47 7.68
N PHE A 5 5.07 -14.42 7.76
CA PHE A 5 5.23 -13.21 6.96
C PHE A 5 5.17 -12.00 7.88
N LEU A 6 5.77 -10.90 7.45
CA LEU A 6 5.66 -9.63 8.15
C LEU A 6 4.58 -8.79 7.47
N LEU A 7 3.48 -8.53 8.18
CA LEU A 7 2.42 -7.65 7.71
C LEU A 7 2.56 -6.28 8.38
N PHE A 8 2.63 -5.23 7.58
CA PHE A 8 2.66 -3.86 8.03
C PHE A 8 1.39 -3.14 7.61
N THR A 9 0.60 -2.73 8.60
CA THR A 9 -0.54 -1.84 8.42
C THR A 9 -0.16 -0.44 8.86
N GLN A 10 -0.71 0.56 8.19
CA GLN A 10 -0.47 1.94 8.57
C GLN A 10 -1.57 2.44 9.52
N GLY A 11 -1.19 2.89 10.72
CA GLY A 11 -2.12 3.46 11.71
C GLY A 11 -1.83 4.89 12.17
N ARG A 12 -0.75 5.53 11.70
CA ARG A 12 -0.32 6.89 12.14
C ARG A 12 0.18 7.84 11.05
N GLY A 13 -0.06 7.54 9.77
CA GLY A 13 0.48 8.36 8.66
C GLY A 13 1.96 8.11 8.38
N TYR A 14 2.62 9.03 7.65
CA TYR A 14 3.93 8.81 7.02
C TYR A 14 5.01 8.24 7.95
N PRO A 15 5.78 7.24 7.49
CA PRO A 15 6.72 6.54 8.34
C PRO A 15 7.97 7.37 8.63
N ASP A 16 8.34 7.43 9.90
CA ASP A 16 9.56 8.05 10.38
C ASP A 16 10.80 7.18 10.10
N ILE A 17 11.98 7.80 10.14
CA ILE A 17 13.27 7.14 9.85
C ILE A 17 13.51 5.90 10.76
N PRO A 18 13.31 5.97 12.09
CA PRO A 18 13.43 4.80 12.97
C PRO A 18 12.55 3.63 12.55
N THR A 19 11.26 3.86 12.25
CA THR A 19 10.33 2.81 11.81
C THR A 19 10.81 2.14 10.54
N ARG A 20 11.29 2.93 9.57
CA ARG A 20 11.85 2.39 8.32
C ARG A 20 13.11 1.56 8.53
N ARG A 21 14.02 2.01 9.41
CA ARG A 21 15.21 1.24 9.78
C ARG A 21 14.87 -0.06 10.49
N PHE A 22 13.91 -0.02 11.41
CA PHE A 22 13.48 -1.20 12.15
C PHE A 22 12.86 -2.24 11.21
N LEU A 23 11.97 -1.80 10.31
CA LEU A 23 11.40 -2.66 9.28
C LEU A 23 12.49 -3.31 8.41
N ARG A 24 13.43 -2.51 7.91
CA ARG A 24 14.55 -3.00 7.10
C ARG A 24 15.36 -4.06 7.85
N TYR A 25 15.70 -3.78 9.09
CA TYR A 25 16.43 -4.70 9.96
C TYR A 25 15.68 -6.02 10.14
N LEU A 26 14.37 -5.99 10.41
CA LEU A 26 13.57 -7.20 10.55
C LEU A 26 13.58 -8.06 9.28
N VAL A 27 13.41 -7.44 8.11
CA VAL A 27 13.42 -8.15 6.82
C VAL A 27 14.79 -8.78 6.55
N GLU A 28 15.87 -8.05 6.82
CA GLU A 28 17.24 -8.56 6.64
C GLU A 28 17.61 -9.67 7.62
N GLN A 29 17.14 -9.62 8.86
CA GLN A 29 17.47 -10.64 9.86
C GLN A 29 16.61 -11.90 9.69
N LEU A 30 15.30 -11.71 9.49
CA LEU A 30 14.34 -12.81 9.49
C LEU A 30 14.18 -13.44 8.10
N HIS A 31 14.57 -12.74 7.04
CA HIS A 31 14.42 -13.19 5.64
C HIS A 31 12.98 -13.61 5.28
N LEU A 32 12.00 -12.99 5.94
CA LEU A 32 10.58 -13.25 5.71
C LEU A 32 10.02 -12.29 4.65
N PRO A 33 9.02 -12.73 3.87
CA PRO A 33 8.31 -11.85 2.96
C PRO A 33 7.63 -10.71 3.74
N ALA A 34 7.81 -9.49 3.25
CA ALA A 34 7.21 -8.28 3.83
C ALA A 34 6.05 -7.80 2.97
N TYR A 35 4.87 -7.72 3.59
CA TYR A 35 3.66 -7.23 2.97
C TYR A 35 3.23 -5.94 3.64
N CYS A 36 2.73 -5.00 2.84
CA CYS A 36 2.19 -3.75 3.31
C CYS A 36 0.75 -3.60 2.84
N LEU A 37 -0.13 -3.34 3.81
CA LEU A 37 -1.54 -3.08 3.64
C LEU A 37 -1.78 -1.59 3.95
N VAL A 38 -2.25 -0.86 2.95
CA VAL A 38 -2.52 0.58 3.01
C VAL A 38 -3.92 0.88 2.48
N ASP A 39 -4.45 2.04 2.84
CA ASP A 39 -5.71 2.53 2.27
C ASP A 39 -5.60 2.65 0.76
N SER A 40 -6.71 2.43 0.07
CA SER A 40 -6.79 2.55 -1.38
C SER A 40 -6.96 4.01 -1.78
N ASP A 41 -5.97 4.82 -1.46
CA ASP A 41 -5.90 6.22 -1.83
C ASP A 41 -4.47 6.64 -2.25
N PRO A 42 -4.31 7.84 -2.83
CA PRO A 42 -2.99 8.31 -3.27
C PRO A 42 -1.99 8.53 -2.13
N TYR A 43 -2.43 8.71 -0.89
CA TYR A 43 -1.57 8.91 0.28
C TYR A 43 -1.06 7.57 0.81
N GLY A 44 -1.92 6.57 0.96
CA GLY A 44 -1.56 5.19 1.28
C GLY A 44 -0.54 4.64 0.30
N PHE A 45 -0.75 4.87 -0.99
CA PHE A 45 0.25 4.51 -2.00
C PHE A 45 1.59 5.25 -1.81
N ASP A 46 1.57 6.56 -1.53
CA ASP A 46 2.80 7.35 -1.33
C ASP A 46 3.62 6.86 -0.13
N ILE A 47 2.94 6.36 0.91
CA ILE A 47 3.58 5.70 2.05
C ILE A 47 4.25 4.40 1.64
N LEU A 48 3.51 3.52 0.96
CA LEU A 48 4.04 2.26 0.46
C LEU A 48 5.27 2.51 -0.44
N ALA A 49 5.17 3.48 -1.35
CA ALA A 49 6.27 3.88 -2.21
C ALA A 49 7.46 4.40 -1.41
N THR A 50 7.23 5.12 -0.31
CA THR A 50 8.30 5.57 0.60
C THR A 50 9.02 4.40 1.26
N TYR A 51 8.32 3.33 1.62
CA TYR A 51 8.95 2.11 2.14
C TYR A 51 9.77 1.39 1.06
N LYS A 52 9.22 1.21 -0.15
CA LYS A 52 9.87 0.43 -1.22
C LYS A 52 11.00 1.16 -1.91
N PHE A 53 10.75 2.40 -2.33
CA PHE A 53 11.64 3.20 -3.18
C PHE A 53 12.41 4.27 -2.40
N GLY A 54 11.92 4.64 -1.22
CA GLY A 54 12.46 5.73 -0.42
C GLY A 54 11.74 7.06 -0.67
N SER A 55 12.03 8.05 0.18
CA SER A 55 11.53 9.42 0.02
C SER A 55 12.51 10.22 -0.82
N MET A 56 11.99 11.07 -1.73
CA MET A 56 12.82 12.00 -2.51
C MET A 56 13.62 12.95 -1.62
N GLN A 57 13.08 13.34 -0.45
CA GLN A 57 13.76 14.25 0.49
C GLN A 57 14.96 13.57 1.18
N LEU A 58 14.95 12.25 1.29
CA LEU A 58 16.00 11.44 1.91
C LEU A 58 16.66 10.51 0.87
N ALA A 59 16.85 11.02 -0.36
CA ALA A 59 17.40 10.23 -1.45
C ALA A 59 18.80 9.67 -1.13
N TYR A 60 19.61 10.40 -0.36
CA TYR A 60 20.94 9.95 0.06
C TYR A 60 20.89 8.72 0.98
N ASP A 61 19.91 8.70 1.89
CA ASP A 61 19.72 7.59 2.83
C ASP A 61 18.79 6.49 2.26
N ALA A 62 18.29 6.66 1.04
CA ALA A 62 17.34 5.72 0.45
C ALA A 62 17.89 4.29 0.40
N ASN A 63 19.19 4.12 0.16
CA ASN A 63 19.83 2.80 0.14
C ASN A 63 19.78 2.06 1.48
N VAL A 64 19.71 2.78 2.60
CA VAL A 64 19.70 2.20 3.95
C VAL A 64 18.27 2.13 4.53
N LEU A 65 17.36 2.96 4.02
CA LEU A 65 16.01 3.12 4.55
C LEU A 65 14.91 2.45 3.70
N ARG A 66 15.27 1.84 2.56
CA ARG A 66 14.31 1.22 1.64
C ARG A 66 14.21 -0.29 1.84
N VAL A 67 13.02 -0.82 1.63
CA VAL A 67 12.69 -2.25 1.73
C VAL A 67 12.16 -2.68 0.36
N PRO A 68 13.04 -3.00 -0.60
CA PRO A 68 12.64 -3.25 -1.99
C PRO A 68 11.81 -4.53 -2.13
N GLU A 69 11.97 -5.49 -1.20
CA GLU A 69 11.21 -6.74 -1.11
C GLU A 69 9.74 -6.52 -0.74
N ILE A 70 9.35 -5.33 -0.27
CA ILE A 70 7.99 -5.10 0.21
C ILE A 70 6.99 -5.22 -0.95
N ARG A 71 5.91 -5.96 -0.68
CA ARG A 71 4.81 -6.19 -1.61
C ARG A 71 3.58 -5.44 -1.14
N TRP A 72 2.82 -4.94 -2.11
CA TRP A 72 1.55 -4.30 -1.85
C TRP A 72 0.47 -5.38 -1.79
N LEU A 73 -0.08 -5.59 -0.59
CA LEU A 73 -1.14 -6.57 -0.36
C LEU A 73 -2.54 -6.03 -0.74
N GLY A 74 -2.64 -4.73 -0.97
CA GLY A 74 -3.90 -4.02 -1.22
C GLY A 74 -4.13 -2.91 -0.19
N VAL A 75 -5.34 -2.37 -0.08
CA VAL A 75 -6.55 -2.77 -0.81
C VAL A 75 -6.64 -2.07 -2.17
N PHE A 76 -7.26 -2.70 -3.17
CA PHE A 76 -7.40 -2.19 -4.54
C PHE A 76 -8.83 -1.84 -4.89
N THR A 77 -9.01 -0.88 -5.79
CA THR A 77 -10.34 -0.51 -6.31
C THR A 77 -11.08 -1.65 -6.98
N SER A 78 -10.37 -2.63 -7.55
CA SER A 78 -10.97 -3.88 -8.07
C SER A 78 -11.56 -4.76 -6.97
N ASP A 79 -11.01 -4.73 -5.75
CA ASP A 79 -11.47 -5.55 -4.63
C ASP A 79 -12.87 -5.11 -4.16
N PHE A 80 -13.25 -3.87 -4.43
CA PHE A 80 -14.59 -3.36 -4.12
C PHE A 80 -15.69 -4.17 -4.83
N GLU A 81 -15.49 -4.46 -6.11
CA GLU A 81 -16.41 -5.27 -6.91
C GLU A 81 -16.35 -6.76 -6.53
N GLU A 82 -15.15 -7.27 -6.24
CA GLU A 82 -14.94 -8.68 -5.93
C GLU A 82 -15.56 -9.08 -4.58
N TYR A 83 -15.46 -8.22 -3.56
CA TYR A 83 -15.97 -8.50 -2.22
C TYR A 83 -17.33 -7.85 -1.92
N CYS A 84 -17.99 -7.26 -2.93
CA CYS A 84 -19.30 -6.62 -2.80
C CYS A 84 -19.38 -5.67 -1.60
N LEU A 85 -18.37 -4.80 -1.45
CA LEU A 85 -18.31 -3.90 -0.31
C LEU A 85 -19.47 -2.90 -0.33
N PRO A 86 -19.98 -2.45 0.83
CA PRO A 86 -21.08 -1.50 0.86
C PRO A 86 -20.73 -0.17 0.17
N ASP A 87 -21.64 0.35 -0.64
CA ASP A 87 -21.48 1.65 -1.32
C ASP A 87 -21.18 2.80 -0.34
N CYS A 88 -21.62 2.69 0.92
CA CYS A 88 -21.35 3.70 1.95
C CYS A 88 -19.86 3.81 2.32
N CYS A 89 -19.05 2.81 2.01
CA CYS A 89 -17.60 2.81 2.22
C CYS A 89 -16.82 3.40 1.04
N GLN A 90 -17.48 3.64 -0.10
CA GLN A 90 -16.86 4.19 -1.29
C GLN A 90 -16.81 5.72 -1.20
N LEU A 91 -15.61 6.29 -1.25
CA LEU A 91 -15.38 7.73 -1.21
C LEU A 91 -14.95 8.23 -2.57
N GLN A 92 -15.42 9.42 -2.96
CA GLN A 92 -14.99 10.06 -4.21
C GLN A 92 -13.58 10.65 -4.04
N LEU A 93 -12.75 10.52 -5.08
CA LEU A 93 -11.46 11.21 -5.13
C LEU A 93 -11.69 12.71 -5.21
N SER A 94 -11.09 13.44 -4.26
CA SER A 94 -11.05 14.90 -4.31
C SER A 94 -10.16 15.39 -5.46
N SER A 95 -10.27 16.68 -5.80
CA SER A 95 -9.34 17.31 -6.77
C SER A 95 -7.89 17.23 -6.31
N GLU A 96 -7.65 17.29 -5.00
CA GLU A 96 -6.31 17.15 -4.42
C GLU A 96 -5.77 15.73 -4.55
N ASP A 97 -6.63 14.73 -4.30
CA ASP A 97 -6.30 13.31 -4.48
C ASP A 97 -5.90 13.04 -5.94
N ARG A 98 -6.71 13.49 -6.90
CA ARG A 98 -6.44 13.34 -8.35
C ARG A 98 -5.10 13.96 -8.74
N ARG A 99 -4.83 15.19 -8.30
CA ARG A 99 -3.56 15.87 -8.58
C ARG A 99 -2.37 15.12 -7.98
N LYS A 100 -2.51 14.56 -6.77
CA LYS A 100 -1.45 13.76 -6.13
C LYS A 100 -1.23 12.45 -6.90
N LEU A 101 -2.31 11.79 -7.31
CA LEU A 101 -2.28 10.54 -8.08
C LEU A 101 -1.60 10.73 -9.45
N GLU A 102 -1.98 11.77 -10.19
CA GLU A 102 -1.32 12.15 -11.44
C GLU A 102 0.18 12.42 -11.23
N GLY A 103 0.54 13.17 -10.17
CA GLY A 103 1.93 13.41 -9.80
C GLY A 103 2.69 12.12 -9.49
N ILE A 104 2.07 11.16 -8.81
CA ILE A 104 2.64 9.84 -8.54
C ILE A 104 2.86 9.05 -9.84
N LEU A 105 1.89 9.06 -10.76
CA LEU A 105 1.97 8.34 -12.04
C LEU A 105 3.11 8.83 -12.95
N THR A 106 3.62 10.05 -12.74
CA THR A 106 4.81 10.55 -13.47
C THR A 106 6.14 9.99 -12.97
N ARG A 107 6.16 9.28 -11.83
CA ARG A 107 7.40 8.85 -11.18
C ARG A 107 8.06 7.68 -11.93
N CYS A 108 9.36 7.82 -12.19
CA CYS A 108 10.13 6.91 -13.04
C CYS A 108 10.13 5.44 -12.57
N TYR A 109 10.10 5.20 -11.26
CA TYR A 109 10.15 3.85 -10.70
C TYR A 109 8.88 3.05 -10.98
N LEU A 110 7.72 3.69 -11.19
CA LEU A 110 6.50 2.99 -11.56
C LEU A 110 6.60 2.38 -12.95
N HIS A 111 7.32 3.03 -13.86
CA HIS A 111 7.53 2.52 -15.21
C HIS A 111 8.54 1.38 -15.27
N LYS A 112 9.56 1.39 -14.39
CA LYS A 112 10.69 0.46 -14.45
C LYS A 112 10.60 -0.69 -13.47
N GLU A 113 10.15 -0.42 -12.24
CA GLU A 113 10.22 -1.37 -11.11
C GLU A 113 8.85 -1.90 -10.69
N ALA A 114 7.75 -1.17 -10.95
CA ALA A 114 6.40 -1.56 -10.53
C ALA A 114 5.30 -1.20 -11.55
N PRO A 115 5.32 -1.77 -12.77
CA PRO A 115 4.32 -1.49 -13.79
C PRO A 115 2.91 -1.95 -13.36
N GLU A 116 2.80 -3.03 -12.59
CA GLU A 116 1.52 -3.52 -12.06
C GLU A 116 0.86 -2.51 -11.11
N TRP A 117 1.67 -1.80 -10.32
CA TRP A 117 1.15 -0.76 -9.41
C TRP A 117 0.64 0.44 -10.19
N ARG A 118 1.31 0.79 -11.30
CA ARG A 118 0.85 1.84 -12.20
C ARG A 118 -0.55 1.54 -12.73
N LEU A 119 -0.80 0.32 -13.22
CA LEU A 119 -2.11 -0.08 -13.75
C LEU A 119 -3.22 0.06 -12.69
N LYS A 120 -2.92 -0.32 -11.44
CA LYS A 120 -3.86 -0.18 -10.31
C LYS A 120 -4.16 1.27 -9.98
N LEU A 121 -3.16 2.14 -10.03
CA LEU A 121 -3.33 3.59 -9.84
C LEU A 121 -4.09 4.26 -11.00
N GLU A 122 -3.87 3.81 -12.23
CA GLU A 122 -4.63 4.26 -13.41
C GLU A 122 -6.10 3.84 -13.27
N ALA A 123 -6.38 2.59 -12.89
CA ALA A 123 -7.74 2.12 -12.62
C ALA A 123 -8.44 2.93 -11.51
N MET A 124 -7.71 3.28 -10.45
CA MET A 124 -8.21 4.18 -9.39
C MET A 124 -8.58 5.57 -9.95
N LEU A 125 -7.75 6.13 -10.83
CA LEU A 125 -8.00 7.43 -11.44
C LEU A 125 -9.23 7.41 -12.37
N GLU A 126 -9.38 6.33 -13.13
CA GLU A 126 -10.52 6.10 -14.04
C GLU A 126 -11.83 5.93 -13.28
N MET A 127 -11.87 5.06 -12.25
CA MET A 127 -13.05 4.87 -11.42
C MET A 127 -13.38 6.12 -10.59
N GLY A 128 -12.37 6.91 -10.21
CA GLY A 128 -12.59 8.15 -9.47
C GLY A 128 -12.88 7.96 -7.99
N VAL A 129 -12.58 6.78 -7.43
CA VAL A 129 -12.97 6.38 -6.06
C VAL A 129 -11.77 5.95 -5.23
N LYS A 130 -11.91 6.13 -3.91
CA LYS A 130 -10.99 5.67 -2.87
C LYS A 130 -11.78 5.02 -1.73
N PHE A 131 -11.09 4.26 -0.90
CA PHE A 131 -11.70 3.66 0.27
C PHE A 131 -10.63 3.27 1.30
N GLU A 132 -11.04 3.20 2.55
CA GLU A 132 -10.20 2.90 3.70
C GLU A 132 -10.12 1.38 3.92
N ILE A 133 -9.03 0.87 4.51
CA ILE A 133 -8.92 -0.55 4.89
C ILE A 133 -10.05 -0.95 5.84
N GLU A 134 -10.51 -0.02 6.67
CA GLU A 134 -11.62 -0.24 7.62
C GLU A 134 -12.92 -0.64 6.89
N ALA A 135 -13.09 -0.28 5.61
CA ALA A 135 -14.20 -0.74 4.77
C ALA A 135 -14.26 -2.26 4.66
N LEU A 136 -13.12 -2.95 4.59
CA LEU A 136 -13.07 -4.42 4.59
C LEU A 136 -13.55 -5.00 5.92
N SER A 137 -13.42 -4.25 7.01
CA SER A 137 -13.87 -4.68 8.34
C SER A 137 -15.33 -4.27 8.62
N ALA A 138 -15.96 -3.51 7.73
CA ALA A 138 -17.35 -3.10 7.87
C ALA A 138 -18.32 -4.28 7.82
N SER A 139 -18.01 -5.30 7.00
CA SER A 139 -18.83 -6.51 6.86
C SER A 139 -18.60 -7.51 8.00
N SER A 140 -17.34 -7.71 8.42
CA SER A 140 -17.00 -8.47 9.62
C SER A 140 -15.60 -8.09 10.10
N ILE A 141 -15.44 -7.94 11.42
CA ILE A 141 -14.14 -7.67 12.07
C ILE A 141 -13.12 -8.77 11.72
N SER A 142 -13.58 -10.02 11.49
CA SER A 142 -12.71 -11.14 11.12
C SER A 142 -12.36 -11.20 9.63
N PHE A 143 -13.12 -10.51 8.76
CA PHE A 143 -13.01 -10.63 7.31
C PHE A 143 -11.60 -10.34 6.80
N LEU A 144 -11.00 -9.24 7.26
CA LEU A 144 -9.65 -8.86 6.87
C LEU A 144 -8.62 -9.97 7.19
N SER A 145 -8.72 -10.53 8.39
CA SER A 145 -7.75 -11.51 8.90
C SER A 145 -7.99 -12.95 8.41
N GLN A 146 -9.25 -13.33 8.21
CA GLN A 146 -9.64 -14.72 7.92
C GLN A 146 -9.92 -14.98 6.45
N GLU A 147 -10.26 -13.94 5.66
CA GLU A 147 -10.65 -14.09 4.26
C GLU A 147 -9.69 -13.33 3.35
N TYR A 148 -9.52 -12.02 3.56
CA TYR A 148 -8.75 -11.18 2.64
C TYR A 148 -7.24 -11.48 2.66
N ILE A 149 -6.58 -11.41 3.83
CA ILE A 149 -5.13 -11.63 3.93
C ILE A 149 -4.71 -13.04 3.42
N PRO A 150 -5.39 -14.14 3.80
CA PRO A 150 -5.01 -15.48 3.33
C PRO A 150 -5.16 -15.69 1.82
N GLN A 151 -6.01 -14.94 1.13
CA GLN A 151 -6.18 -15.04 -0.34
C GLN A 151 -5.09 -14.29 -1.12
N GLN A 152 -4.40 -13.35 -0.49
CA GLN A 152 -3.41 -12.48 -1.13
C GLN A 152 -1.94 -12.95 -0.93
N ILE A 153 -1.70 -13.96 -0.09
CA ILE A 153 -0.36 -14.45 0.30
C ILE A 153 -0.07 -15.81 -0.32
#